data_AF-A0A1Y0RLS1-F1
#
_entry.id   AF-A0A1Y0RLS1-F1
#
_cell.length_a   1.000
_cell.length_b   1.000
_cell.length_c   1.000
_cell.angle_alpha   90.00
_cell.angle_beta   90.00
_cell.angle_gamma   90.00
#
_symmetry.space_group_name_H-M   'P 1'
#
loop_
_entity.id
_entity.type
_entity.pdbx_description
1 polymer ?
#
loop_
_entity_poly.entity_id
_entity_poly.type
_entity_poly.pdbx_seq_one_letter_code
_entity_poly.pdbx_strand_id
1 'polypeptide(L)'
;MLLKTVSTVENPSVENLLDLWAQRYTPELSSLFLLEDPLNYDSLIDANSAEGRALTVSKLTDNLLDINSQMAWVQTKTLHNYIPNILDLNEARRITQFATRVYKRLLQVYQKQSNSLALPKVRPSETASFFARHSLLSLGKPILTQLAYELEPILLVFQEQLLASKDWRALGFMTTQLKFTNKLILSYLTPVENVLLSPYLKFVEEQVCVPWQRVCAAAATYELGSLALTVVQQMIPAAEEIAQTVHRRLVQLFPNYYSRSGLLTDSDVAHSSIRDMNMFQAYLWLCVLEQSLAPVEEELINLCVMVFGSIGVKWELAEKSIQLLVVEVLDRSMPEYKSILLPYIQGIQQIFFKACY
;
A
#
# COMPACT_ATOMS: atom_id res chain seq x y z
N MET A 1 -9.11 -6.51 -8.05
CA MET A 1 -9.53 -6.40 -6.64
C MET A 1 -10.97 -5.91 -6.61
N LEU A 2 -11.83 -6.60 -5.87
CA LEU A 2 -13.17 -6.11 -5.55
C LEU A 2 -13.12 -5.64 -4.09
N LEU A 3 -13.08 -4.33 -3.86
CA LEU A 3 -13.49 -3.73 -2.60
C LEU A 3 -14.87 -4.29 -2.26
N LYS A 4 -14.93 -4.94 -1.11
CA LYS A 4 -16.16 -5.41 -0.50
C LYS A 4 -16.37 -4.52 0.71
N THR A 5 -17.59 -4.07 0.93
CA THR A 5 -17.93 -3.42 2.19
C THR A 5 -17.76 -4.44 3.29
N VAL A 6 -16.94 -4.10 4.28
CA VAL A 6 -16.65 -5.00 5.39
C VAL A 6 -17.07 -4.33 6.69
N SER A 7 -18.10 -4.89 7.35
CA SER A 7 -18.41 -4.49 8.72
C SER A 7 -17.37 -5.07 9.66
N THR A 8 -16.50 -4.23 10.22
CA THR A 8 -15.59 -4.66 11.29
C THR A 8 -16.40 -4.88 12.56
N VAL A 9 -16.49 -6.15 12.99
CA VAL A 9 -17.05 -6.51 14.28
C VAL A 9 -16.03 -6.16 15.36
N GLU A 10 -16.45 -5.47 16.41
CA GLU A 10 -15.59 -5.21 17.57
C GLU A 10 -15.33 -6.54 18.30
N ASN A 11 -14.20 -7.16 18.02
CA ASN A 11 -13.72 -8.34 18.73
C ASN A 11 -12.20 -8.32 18.92
N PRO A 12 -11.64 -8.96 19.95
CA PRO A 12 -10.22 -8.84 20.26
C PRO A 12 -9.27 -9.27 19.12
N SER A 13 -9.69 -10.25 18.30
CA SER A 13 -8.91 -10.76 17.16
C SER A 13 -8.80 -9.73 16.03
N VAL A 14 -9.91 -9.11 15.66
CA VAL A 14 -9.98 -8.00 14.68
C VAL A 14 -9.19 -6.81 15.18
N GLU A 15 -9.36 -6.46 16.46
CA GLU A 15 -8.69 -5.30 17.05
C GLU A 15 -7.17 -5.44 17.06
N ASN A 16 -6.67 -6.64 17.39
CA ASN A 16 -5.25 -6.94 17.31
C ASN A 16 -4.73 -6.80 15.86
N LEU A 17 -5.45 -7.34 14.86
CA LEU A 17 -5.02 -7.20 13.46
C LEU A 17 -5.09 -5.75 12.96
N LEU A 18 -6.05 -4.95 13.41
CA LEU A 18 -6.13 -3.53 13.09
C LEU A 18 -4.91 -2.76 13.64
N ASP A 19 -4.47 -3.07 14.86
CA ASP A 19 -3.26 -2.47 15.44
C ASP A 19 -2.00 -2.87 14.66
N LEU A 20 -1.88 -4.14 14.25
CA LEU A 20 -0.76 -4.60 13.43
C LEU A 20 -0.79 -4.00 12.02
N TRP A 21 -1.97 -3.82 11.44
CA TRP A 21 -2.13 -3.14 10.15
C TRP A 21 -1.72 -1.67 10.25
N ALA A 22 -2.13 -0.97 11.31
CA ALA A 22 -1.74 0.42 11.58
C ALA A 22 -0.22 0.63 11.62
N GLN A 23 0.52 -0.32 12.21
CA GLN A 23 1.99 -0.27 12.31
C GLN A 23 2.68 -0.21 10.94
N ARG A 24 2.05 -0.72 9.86
CA ARG A 24 2.60 -0.67 8.49
C ARG A 24 2.74 0.75 7.92
N TYR A 25 2.07 1.71 8.54
CA TYR A 25 2.10 3.14 8.17
C TYR A 25 2.93 3.96 9.15
N THR A 26 3.84 3.34 9.89
CA THR A 26 4.86 4.07 10.66
C THR A 26 5.84 4.71 9.68
N PRO A 27 6.05 6.04 9.74
CA PRO A 27 6.93 6.72 8.80
C PRO A 27 8.39 6.32 9.02
N GLU A 28 9.14 6.21 7.93
CA GLU A 28 10.59 6.00 8.00
C GLU A 28 11.28 7.33 8.33
N LEU A 29 11.88 7.39 9.51
CA LEU A 29 12.55 8.60 10.00
C LEU A 29 14.03 8.67 9.63
N SER A 30 14.59 7.59 9.06
CA SER A 30 16.00 7.50 8.66
C SER A 30 16.46 8.70 7.82
N SER A 31 15.60 9.17 6.91
CA SER A 31 15.85 10.30 6.01
C SER A 31 15.95 11.65 6.73
N LEU A 32 15.27 11.83 7.86
CA LEU A 32 15.37 13.04 8.69
C LEU A 32 16.62 13.03 9.56
N PHE A 33 17.05 11.85 10.02
CA PHE A 33 18.22 11.73 10.90
C PHE A 33 19.55 11.75 10.17
N LEU A 34 19.59 11.43 8.88
CA LEU A 34 20.76 11.65 8.04
C LEU A 34 21.16 13.13 7.92
N LEU A 35 20.27 14.04 8.31
CA LEU A 35 20.49 15.48 8.19
C LEU A 35 20.99 16.14 9.48
N GLU A 36 21.10 15.42 10.62
CA GLU A 36 21.66 15.86 11.93
C GLU A 36 21.39 17.31 12.41
N ASP A 37 20.41 18.01 11.85
CA ASP A 37 20.16 19.43 12.10
C ASP A 37 19.04 19.59 13.16
N PRO A 38 19.32 20.22 14.32
CA PRO A 38 18.29 20.61 15.29
C PRO A 38 17.11 21.38 14.66
N LEU A 39 17.34 22.12 13.56
CA LEU A 39 16.31 22.83 12.81
C LEU A 39 15.24 21.90 12.22
N ASN A 40 15.55 20.63 11.98
CA ASN A 40 14.58 19.66 11.46
C ASN A 40 13.57 19.20 12.53
N TYR A 41 13.93 19.27 13.82
CA TYR A 41 13.05 18.89 14.92
C TYR A 41 11.95 19.94 15.15
N ASP A 42 12.33 21.20 15.27
CA ASP A 42 11.37 22.30 15.42
C ASP A 42 10.48 22.40 14.17
N SER A 43 11.07 22.23 12.98
CA SER A 43 10.31 22.16 11.72
C SER A 43 9.30 21.01 11.70
N LEU A 44 9.63 19.85 12.28
CA LEU A 44 8.72 18.70 12.37
C LEU A 44 7.56 18.96 13.33
N ILE A 45 7.82 19.58 14.48
CA ILE A 45 6.76 20.00 15.40
C ILE A 45 5.86 21.03 14.74
N ASP A 46 6.45 22.06 14.13
CA ASP A 46 5.72 23.12 13.46
C ASP A 46 4.89 22.58 12.30
N ALA A 47 5.45 21.71 11.46
CA ALA A 47 4.72 21.08 10.36
C ALA A 47 3.61 20.13 10.84
N ASN A 48 3.76 19.51 12.02
CA ASN A 48 2.75 18.63 12.59
C ASN A 48 1.64 19.38 13.37
N SER A 49 1.83 20.66 13.66
CA SER A 49 0.81 21.53 14.28
C SER A 49 -0.43 21.67 13.39
N ALA A 50 -1.53 22.19 13.96
CA ALA A 50 -2.75 22.44 13.19
C ALA A 50 -2.50 23.41 12.03
N GLU A 51 -1.73 24.46 12.31
CA GLU A 51 -1.33 25.48 11.35
C GLU A 51 -0.39 24.90 10.29
N GLY A 52 0.63 24.12 10.68
CA GLY A 52 1.57 23.48 9.76
C GLY A 52 0.91 22.48 8.81
N ARG A 53 0.00 21.66 9.34
CA ARG A 53 -0.80 20.73 8.52
C ARG A 53 -1.74 21.49 7.59
N ALA A 54 -2.38 22.56 8.06
CA ALA A 54 -3.22 23.41 7.21
C ALA A 54 -2.42 24.08 6.09
N LEU A 55 -1.19 24.54 6.35
CA LEU A 55 -0.28 25.09 5.34
C LEU A 55 0.09 24.02 4.30
N THR A 56 0.44 22.81 4.75
CA THR A 56 0.72 21.67 3.86
C THR A 56 -0.47 21.36 2.96
N VAL A 57 -1.69 21.33 3.53
CA VAL A 57 -2.91 21.09 2.74
C VAL A 57 -3.18 22.23 1.76
N SER A 58 -3.10 23.49 2.19
CA SER A 58 -3.31 24.66 1.32
C SER A 58 -2.36 24.60 0.12
N LYS A 59 -1.08 24.32 0.38
CA LYS A 59 -0.05 24.14 -0.66
C LYS A 59 -0.51 23.11 -1.71
N LEU A 60 -1.07 21.98 -1.29
CA LEU A 60 -1.49 20.92 -2.21
C LEU A 60 -2.85 21.20 -2.88
N THR A 61 -3.77 21.92 -2.23
CA THR A 61 -5.13 22.16 -2.73
C THR A 61 -5.24 23.32 -3.72
N ASP A 62 -4.27 24.24 -3.76
CA ASP A 62 -4.25 25.41 -4.64
C ASP A 62 -3.86 25.05 -6.09
N ASN A 63 -4.71 24.25 -6.76
CA ASN A 63 -4.55 23.69 -8.11
C ASN A 63 -3.46 22.61 -8.27
N LEU A 64 -2.51 22.48 -7.34
CA LEU A 64 -1.46 21.48 -7.43
C LEU A 64 -1.99 20.06 -7.49
N LEU A 65 -3.04 19.73 -6.73
CA LEU A 65 -3.64 18.40 -6.80
C LEU A 65 -4.29 18.11 -8.15
N ASP A 66 -4.97 19.10 -8.75
CA ASP A 66 -5.63 18.94 -10.04
C ASP A 66 -4.57 18.84 -11.17
N ILE A 67 -3.51 19.66 -11.12
CA ILE A 67 -2.36 19.60 -12.02
C ILE A 67 -1.63 18.27 -11.88
N ASN A 68 -1.31 17.84 -10.66
CA ASN A 68 -0.63 16.57 -10.39
C ASN A 68 -1.45 15.39 -10.88
N SER A 69 -2.77 15.42 -10.69
CA SER A 69 -3.67 14.39 -11.21
C SER A 69 -3.65 14.37 -12.75
N GLN A 70 -3.64 15.53 -13.42
CA GLN A 70 -3.53 15.59 -14.88
C GLN A 70 -2.17 15.14 -15.40
N MET A 71 -1.08 15.51 -14.73
CA MET A 71 0.28 15.08 -15.09
C MET A 71 0.47 13.58 -14.88
N ALA A 72 -0.05 13.04 -13.78
CA ALA A 72 -0.08 11.60 -13.53
C ALA A 72 -0.84 10.85 -14.64
N TRP A 73 -1.89 11.46 -15.20
CA TRP A 73 -2.59 10.89 -16.35
C TRP A 73 -1.70 10.81 -17.60
N VAL A 74 -0.96 11.88 -17.90
CA VAL A 74 0.00 11.89 -19.02
C VAL A 74 1.08 10.82 -18.84
N GLN A 75 1.63 10.69 -17.64
CA GLN A 75 2.63 9.67 -17.32
C GLN A 75 2.05 8.25 -17.42
N THR A 76 0.85 8.03 -16.89
CA THR A 76 0.16 6.74 -16.98
C THR A 76 -0.12 6.35 -18.43
N LYS A 77 -0.61 7.30 -19.25
CA LYS A 77 -0.87 7.09 -20.68
C LYS A 77 0.42 6.77 -21.44
N THR A 78 1.52 7.44 -21.09
CA THR A 78 2.83 7.20 -21.71
C THR A 78 3.33 5.79 -21.42
N LEU A 79 3.22 5.33 -20.16
CA LEU A 79 3.59 3.97 -19.77
C LEU A 79 2.77 2.89 -20.52
N HIS A 80 1.52 3.23 -20.85
CA HIS A 80 0.56 2.34 -21.48
C HIS A 80 0.39 2.55 -23.00
N ASN A 81 1.26 3.36 -23.62
CA ASN A 81 1.11 3.84 -25.00
C ASN A 81 1.11 2.74 -26.08
N TYR A 82 1.61 1.54 -25.77
CA TYR A 82 1.71 0.41 -26.69
C TYR A 82 0.37 -0.33 -26.86
N ILE A 83 -0.65 -0.06 -26.02
CA ILE A 83 -2.02 -0.55 -26.27
C ILE A 83 -2.80 0.58 -26.95
N PRO A 84 -3.15 0.44 -28.24
CA PRO A 84 -4.00 1.41 -28.90
C PRO A 84 -5.37 1.48 -28.20
N ASN A 85 -5.86 2.69 -27.94
CA ASN A 85 -7.14 2.96 -27.28
C ASN A 85 -7.30 2.27 -25.92
N ILE A 86 -6.27 2.31 -25.07
CA ILE A 86 -6.33 1.64 -23.75
C ILE A 86 -7.47 2.14 -22.86
N LEU A 87 -7.82 3.42 -22.98
CA LEU A 87 -8.97 4.06 -22.34
C LEU A 87 -9.50 5.16 -23.26
N ASP A 88 -10.82 5.32 -23.30
CA ASP A 88 -11.43 6.53 -23.86
C ASP A 88 -11.06 7.75 -23.00
N LEU A 89 -10.97 8.93 -23.62
CA LEU A 89 -10.70 10.21 -22.95
C LEU A 89 -11.71 10.47 -21.82
N ASN A 90 -12.97 10.07 -21.99
CA ASN A 90 -13.98 10.23 -20.95
C ASN A 90 -13.71 9.32 -19.74
N GLU A 91 -13.27 8.09 -19.96
CA GLU A 91 -12.93 7.15 -18.89
C GLU A 91 -11.68 7.61 -18.14
N ALA A 92 -10.65 8.03 -18.87
CA ALA A 92 -9.47 8.63 -18.28
C ALA A 92 -9.79 9.88 -17.45
N ARG A 93 -10.63 10.79 -17.97
CA ARG A 93 -11.07 11.99 -17.22
C ARG A 93 -11.82 11.62 -15.94
N ARG A 94 -12.67 10.59 -15.99
CA ARG A 94 -13.36 10.06 -14.80
C ARG A 94 -12.34 9.55 -13.79
N ILE A 95 -11.39 8.70 -14.19
CA ILE A 95 -10.34 8.18 -13.30
C ILE A 95 -9.57 9.30 -12.61
N THR A 96 -9.15 10.33 -13.37
CA THR A 96 -8.47 11.51 -12.80
C THR A 96 -9.34 12.22 -11.77
N GLN A 97 -10.62 12.46 -12.07
CA GLN A 97 -11.55 13.11 -11.14
C GLN A 97 -11.76 12.29 -9.86
N PHE A 98 -11.82 10.97 -9.96
CA PHE A 98 -11.90 10.09 -8.78
C PHE A 98 -10.63 10.14 -7.95
N ALA A 99 -9.45 10.03 -8.56
CA ALA A 99 -8.19 10.17 -7.86
C ALA A 99 -8.13 11.51 -7.10
N THR A 100 -8.48 12.62 -7.74
CA THR A 100 -8.56 13.93 -7.10
C THR A 100 -9.51 13.94 -5.89
N ARG A 101 -10.69 13.31 -5.98
CA ARG A 101 -11.63 13.22 -4.85
C ARG A 101 -11.04 12.44 -3.68
N VAL A 102 -10.38 11.31 -3.96
CA VAL A 102 -9.69 10.50 -2.94
C VAL A 102 -8.65 11.33 -2.20
N TYR A 103 -7.78 12.04 -2.93
CA TYR A 103 -6.75 12.87 -2.30
C TYR A 103 -7.32 14.08 -1.56
N LYS A 104 -8.37 14.74 -2.07
CA LYS A 104 -9.05 15.82 -1.34
C LYS A 104 -9.57 15.32 0.00
N ARG A 105 -10.16 14.12 0.03
CA ARG A 105 -10.67 13.52 1.27
C ARG A 105 -9.54 13.10 2.22
N LEU A 106 -8.48 12.49 1.69
CA LEU A 106 -7.27 12.18 2.46
C LEU A 106 -6.68 13.41 3.14
N LEU A 107 -6.55 14.52 2.40
CA LEU A 107 -5.98 15.76 2.93
C LEU A 107 -6.86 16.37 4.04
N GLN A 108 -8.19 16.23 3.94
CA GLN A 108 -9.09 16.65 5.02
C GLN A 108 -8.86 15.87 6.31
N VAL A 109 -8.65 14.55 6.22
CA VAL A 109 -8.32 13.73 7.40
C VAL A 109 -6.94 14.10 7.94
N TYR A 110 -5.94 14.22 7.06
CA TYR A 110 -4.60 14.65 7.42
C TYR A 110 -4.60 15.99 8.18
N GLN A 111 -5.34 16.99 7.69
CA GLN A 111 -5.41 18.31 8.30
C GLN A 111 -5.99 18.28 9.72
N LYS A 112 -7.01 17.44 9.96
CA LYS A 112 -7.68 17.33 11.26
C LYS A 112 -6.84 16.63 12.32
N GLN A 113 -5.80 15.89 11.92
CA GLN A 113 -5.02 15.04 12.80
C GLN A 113 -3.89 15.78 13.55
N SER A 114 -4.06 17.07 13.80
CA SER A 114 -3.11 17.86 14.59
C SER A 114 -3.15 17.40 16.05
N ASN A 115 -2.30 16.43 16.38
CA ASN A 115 -2.03 16.09 17.76
C ASN A 115 -1.23 17.26 18.36
N SER A 116 -1.75 17.89 19.41
CA SER A 116 -0.95 18.76 20.26
C SER A 116 0.12 17.88 20.91
N LEU A 117 1.31 17.83 20.30
CA LEU A 117 2.47 17.15 20.86
C LEU A 117 2.92 17.96 22.07
N ALA A 118 2.34 17.70 23.25
CA ALA A 118 2.92 18.15 24.51
C ALA A 118 4.18 17.32 24.77
N LEU A 119 5.33 17.80 24.27
CA LEU A 119 6.61 17.12 24.41
C LEU A 119 7.38 17.63 25.64
N PRO A 120 7.99 16.73 26.45
CA PRO A 120 8.99 17.13 27.43
C PRO A 120 10.23 17.68 26.70
N LYS A 121 10.96 18.61 27.33
CA LYS A 121 12.24 19.12 26.83
C LYS A 121 13.29 18.00 26.81
N VAL A 122 13.32 17.18 25.76
CA VAL A 122 14.27 16.08 25.58
C VAL A 122 15.34 16.48 24.55
N ARG A 123 16.58 16.01 24.74
CA ARG A 123 17.71 16.32 23.86
C ARG A 123 17.51 15.72 22.45
N PRO A 124 18.03 16.37 21.38
CA PRO A 124 17.81 15.94 19.99
C PRO A 124 18.12 14.46 19.71
N SER A 125 19.18 13.90 20.30
CA SER A 125 19.59 12.49 20.10
C SER A 125 18.62 11.47 20.71
N GLU A 126 17.81 11.84 21.71
CA GLU A 126 16.84 10.97 22.36
C GLU A 126 15.45 11.08 21.74
N THR A 127 15.16 12.19 21.06
CA THR A 127 13.84 12.48 20.43
C THR A 127 13.52 11.58 19.25
N ALA A 128 14.52 11.21 18.46
CA ALA A 128 14.41 10.23 17.38
C ALA A 128 13.86 8.90 17.90
N SER A 129 14.50 8.43 18.98
CA SER A 129 14.10 7.23 19.69
C SER A 129 12.75 7.42 20.39
N PHE A 130 12.41 8.64 20.82
CA PHE A 130 11.14 8.96 21.45
C PHE A 130 9.97 8.84 20.46
N PHE A 131 10.04 9.50 19.30
CA PHE A 131 8.99 9.39 18.27
C PHE A 131 8.86 7.97 17.72
N ALA A 132 9.99 7.29 17.48
CA ALA A 132 10.01 5.90 17.03
C ALA A 132 9.48 4.92 18.10
N ARG A 133 9.81 5.11 19.39
CA ARG A 133 9.31 4.25 20.49
C ARG A 133 7.86 4.53 20.86
N HIS A 134 7.37 5.75 20.63
CA HIS A 134 6.02 6.15 21.05
C HIS A 134 5.00 6.18 19.91
N SER A 135 5.35 5.73 18.70
CA SER A 135 4.43 5.63 17.55
C SER A 135 3.66 6.93 17.24
N LEU A 136 4.16 8.09 17.68
CA LEU A 136 3.41 9.35 17.70
C LEU A 136 3.16 9.92 16.30
N LEU A 137 3.92 9.45 15.30
CA LEU A 137 3.79 9.82 13.89
C LEU A 137 3.14 8.71 13.05
N SER A 138 2.83 7.56 13.67
CA SER A 138 2.16 6.46 12.98
C SER A 138 0.68 6.78 12.76
N LEU A 139 0.11 6.18 11.72
CA LEU A 139 -1.32 6.18 11.48
C LEU A 139 -1.99 5.28 12.52
N GLY A 140 -2.20 5.80 13.73
CA GLY A 140 -2.87 5.05 14.80
C GLY A 140 -4.22 4.51 14.35
N LYS A 141 -4.66 3.40 14.96
CA LYS A 141 -5.90 2.70 14.62
C LYS A 141 -7.11 3.62 14.38
N PRO A 142 -7.42 4.64 15.21
CA PRO A 142 -8.56 5.53 14.97
C PRO A 142 -8.49 6.30 13.65
N ILE A 143 -7.28 6.73 13.25
CA ILE A 143 -7.06 7.47 11.99
C ILE A 143 -7.20 6.51 10.81
N LEU A 144 -6.64 5.31 10.95
CA LEU A 144 -6.71 4.27 9.94
C LEU A 144 -8.16 3.83 9.67
N THR A 145 -8.95 3.61 10.72
CA THR A 145 -10.37 3.28 10.58
C THR A 145 -11.18 4.46 10.03
N GLN A 146 -10.83 5.70 10.40
CA GLN A 146 -11.44 6.89 9.80
C GLN A 146 -11.13 7.00 8.30
N LEU A 147 -9.88 6.82 7.88
CA LEU A 147 -9.49 6.85 6.46
C LEU A 147 -10.17 5.74 5.67
N ALA A 148 -10.20 4.53 6.22
CA ALA A 148 -10.94 3.40 5.69
C ALA A 148 -12.41 3.77 5.41
N TYR A 149 -13.10 4.28 6.43
CA TYR A 149 -14.50 4.67 6.37
C TYR A 149 -14.75 5.83 5.40
N GLU A 150 -13.91 6.88 5.43
CA GLU A 150 -14.12 8.08 4.63
C GLU A 150 -13.80 7.88 3.14
N LEU A 151 -12.89 6.96 2.80
CA LEU A 151 -12.48 6.69 1.42
C LEU A 151 -13.28 5.57 0.77
N GLU A 152 -13.81 4.60 1.54
CA GLU A 152 -14.53 3.44 1.01
C GLU A 152 -15.66 3.82 0.04
N PRO A 153 -16.58 4.75 0.34
CA PRO A 153 -17.67 5.10 -0.60
C PRO A 153 -17.15 5.66 -1.93
N ILE A 154 -16.06 6.43 -1.89
CA ILE A 154 -15.46 7.02 -3.11
C ILE A 154 -14.87 5.91 -3.98
N LEU A 155 -14.19 4.96 -3.34
CA LEU A 155 -13.52 3.86 -4.02
C LEU A 155 -14.51 2.80 -4.53
N LEU A 156 -15.60 2.51 -3.80
CA LEU A 156 -16.67 1.60 -4.24
C LEU A 156 -17.37 2.11 -5.48
N VAL A 157 -17.80 3.39 -5.48
CA VAL A 157 -18.42 4.01 -6.67
C VAL A 157 -17.48 3.94 -7.86
N PHE A 158 -16.19 4.13 -7.63
CA PHE A 158 -15.22 4.07 -8.70
C PHE A 158 -15.06 2.65 -9.25
N GLN A 159 -14.94 1.65 -8.38
CA GLN A 159 -14.88 0.25 -8.78
C GLN A 159 -16.13 -0.19 -9.55
N GLU A 160 -17.33 0.17 -9.11
CA GLU A 160 -18.58 -0.13 -9.81
C GLU A 160 -18.55 0.39 -11.25
N GLN A 161 -18.02 1.60 -11.46
CA GLN A 161 -17.87 2.17 -12.79
C GLN A 161 -16.87 1.40 -13.66
N LEU A 162 -15.76 0.93 -13.08
CA LEU A 162 -14.79 0.09 -13.81
C LEU A 162 -15.37 -1.28 -14.17
N LEU A 163 -16.16 -1.89 -13.27
CA LEU A 163 -16.87 -3.13 -13.57
C LEU A 163 -17.90 -2.93 -14.68
N ALA A 164 -18.61 -1.80 -14.67
CA ALA A 164 -19.57 -1.45 -15.70
C ALA A 164 -18.93 -1.21 -17.07
N SER A 165 -17.70 -0.67 -17.13
CA SER A 165 -16.98 -0.47 -18.39
C SER A 165 -16.50 -1.79 -19.01
N LYS A 166 -16.45 -2.87 -18.23
CA LYS A 166 -15.85 -4.18 -18.58
C LYS A 166 -14.39 -4.07 -19.02
N ASP A 167 -13.75 -2.93 -18.76
CA ASP A 167 -12.36 -2.69 -19.10
C ASP A 167 -11.50 -2.80 -17.86
N TRP A 168 -11.07 -4.02 -17.58
CA TRP A 168 -10.18 -4.31 -16.45
C TRP A 168 -8.86 -3.53 -16.53
N ARG A 169 -8.41 -3.10 -17.71
CA ARG A 169 -7.19 -2.28 -17.89
C ARG A 169 -7.31 -0.93 -17.19
N ALA A 170 -8.54 -0.42 -17.03
CA ALA A 170 -8.81 0.79 -16.27
C ALA A 170 -8.39 0.68 -14.79
N LEU A 171 -8.42 -0.53 -14.22
CA LEU A 171 -7.96 -0.78 -12.86
C LEU A 171 -6.43 -0.69 -12.74
N GLY A 172 -5.69 -1.26 -13.70
CA GLY A 172 -4.24 -1.09 -13.79
C GLY A 172 -3.82 0.37 -14.06
N PHE A 173 -4.62 1.08 -14.86
CA PHE A 173 -4.46 2.52 -15.07
C PHE A 173 -4.66 3.30 -13.77
N MET A 174 -5.69 2.98 -13.00
CA MET A 174 -5.98 3.64 -11.71
C MET A 174 -4.83 3.49 -10.71
N THR A 175 -4.33 2.27 -10.48
CA THR A 175 -3.25 2.07 -9.50
C THR A 175 -1.98 2.79 -9.94
N THR A 176 -1.70 2.84 -11.25
CA THR A 176 -0.61 3.62 -11.83
C THR A 176 -0.81 5.13 -11.68
N GLN A 177 -2.04 5.61 -11.89
CA GLN A 177 -2.44 7.00 -11.71
C GLN A 177 -2.21 7.47 -10.27
N LEU A 178 -2.64 6.67 -9.29
CA LEU A 178 -2.44 6.97 -7.87
C LEU A 178 -0.95 6.97 -7.52
N LYS A 179 -0.17 6.00 -8.01
CA LYS A 179 1.29 5.97 -7.84
C LYS A 179 1.94 7.25 -8.35
N PHE A 180 1.65 7.67 -9.58
CA PHE A 180 2.23 8.89 -10.13
C PHE A 180 1.73 10.15 -9.42
N THR A 181 0.47 10.18 -8.97
CA THR A 181 -0.06 11.29 -8.18
C THR A 181 0.67 11.40 -6.83
N ASN A 182 0.88 10.29 -6.13
CA ASN A 182 1.70 10.22 -4.91
C ASN A 182 3.10 10.78 -5.16
N LYS A 183 3.78 10.31 -6.20
CA LYS A 183 5.13 10.76 -6.55
C LYS A 183 5.18 12.27 -6.79
N LEU A 184 4.23 12.80 -7.55
CA LEU A 184 4.15 14.23 -7.83
C LEU A 184 3.89 15.02 -6.55
N ILE A 185 2.92 14.61 -5.71
CA ILE A 185 2.66 15.24 -4.41
C ILE A 185 3.95 15.31 -3.58
N LEU A 186 4.64 14.19 -3.38
CA LEU A 186 5.86 14.12 -2.56
C LEU A 186 6.99 15.02 -3.09
N SER A 187 7.08 15.22 -4.42
CA SER A 187 8.09 16.07 -5.03
C SER A 187 7.95 17.58 -4.73
N TYR A 188 6.76 18.02 -4.28
CA TYR A 188 6.49 19.41 -3.92
C TYR A 188 6.62 19.70 -2.42
N LEU A 189 6.87 18.66 -1.61
CA LEU A 189 6.89 18.76 -0.16
C LEU A 189 8.31 18.85 0.38
N THR A 190 8.45 19.52 1.52
CA THR A 190 9.70 19.50 2.28
C THR A 190 9.95 18.08 2.83
N PRO A 191 11.19 17.72 3.22
CA PRO A 191 11.47 16.41 3.82
C PRO A 191 10.58 16.10 5.04
N VAL A 192 10.30 17.12 5.85
CA VAL A 192 9.44 17.02 7.03
C VAL A 192 7.97 16.77 6.64
N GLU A 193 7.45 17.55 5.70
CA GLU A 193 6.08 17.37 5.17
C GLU A 193 5.93 15.97 4.55
N ASN A 194 6.96 15.50 3.83
CA ASN A 194 7.03 14.15 3.28
C ASN A 194 6.91 13.08 4.35
N VAL A 195 7.65 13.18 5.45
CA VAL A 195 7.55 12.21 6.55
C VAL A 195 6.14 12.16 7.15
N LEU A 196 5.48 13.32 7.30
CA LEU A 196 4.14 13.38 7.89
C LEU A 196 3.04 12.89 6.94
N LEU A 197 3.16 13.15 5.63
CA LEU A 197 2.10 12.84 4.66
C LEU A 197 2.28 11.46 4.01
N SER A 198 3.50 10.94 3.88
CA SER A 198 3.77 9.65 3.22
C SER A 198 2.95 8.48 3.76
N PRO A 199 2.72 8.33 5.08
CA PRO A 199 1.83 7.29 5.62
C PRO A 199 0.42 7.30 5.02
N TYR A 200 -0.15 8.49 4.81
CA TYR A 200 -1.50 8.66 4.25
C TYR A 200 -1.51 8.31 2.76
N LEU A 201 -0.50 8.72 2.01
CA LEU A 201 -0.37 8.42 0.59
C LEU A 201 -0.15 6.91 0.35
N LYS A 202 0.67 6.27 1.21
CA LYS A 202 0.85 4.81 1.23
C LYS A 202 -0.48 4.11 1.51
N PHE A 203 -1.26 4.58 2.49
CA PHE A 203 -2.58 4.04 2.78
C PHE A 203 -3.49 4.06 1.55
N VAL A 204 -3.58 5.17 0.82
CA VAL A 204 -4.42 5.25 -0.40
C VAL A 204 -3.96 4.27 -1.47
N GLU A 205 -2.65 4.14 -1.69
CA GLU A 205 -2.13 3.22 -2.69
C GLU A 205 -2.40 1.76 -2.32
N GLU A 206 -2.22 1.38 -1.05
CA GLU A 206 -2.53 0.02 -0.58
C GLU A 206 -4.04 -0.25 -0.55
N GLN A 207 -4.87 0.71 -0.13
CA GLN A 207 -6.31 0.53 0.01
C GLN A 207 -7.01 0.14 -1.31
N VAL A 208 -6.43 0.50 -2.46
CA VAL A 208 -7.00 0.18 -3.78
C VAL A 208 -6.50 -1.14 -4.38
N CYS A 209 -5.53 -1.82 -3.77
CA CYS A 209 -4.98 -3.06 -4.31
C CYS A 209 -4.73 -4.17 -3.28
N VAL A 210 -4.70 -3.86 -1.99
CA VAL A 210 -4.39 -4.79 -0.91
C VAL A 210 -5.60 -4.95 0.02
N PRO A 211 -6.08 -6.18 0.28
CA PRO A 211 -7.34 -6.41 1.01
C PRO A 211 -7.19 -6.35 2.55
N TRP A 212 -6.41 -5.42 3.10
CA TRP A 212 -6.08 -5.41 4.54
C TRP A 212 -7.31 -5.30 5.46
N GLN A 213 -8.32 -4.52 5.09
CA GLN A 213 -9.57 -4.43 5.87
C GLN A 213 -10.28 -5.78 5.96
N ARG A 214 -10.31 -6.52 4.85
CA ARG A 214 -10.93 -7.84 4.79
C ARG A 214 -10.12 -8.88 5.56
N VAL A 215 -8.78 -8.78 5.52
CA VAL A 215 -7.89 -9.59 6.39
C VAL A 215 -8.25 -9.35 7.85
N CYS A 216 -8.37 -8.09 8.28
CA CYS A 216 -8.72 -7.75 9.65
C CYS A 216 -10.10 -8.30 10.03
N ALA A 217 -11.10 -8.16 9.17
CA ALA A 217 -12.45 -8.66 9.46
C ALA A 217 -12.58 -10.19 9.41
N ALA A 218 -11.79 -10.87 8.56
CA ALA A 218 -11.77 -12.33 8.53
C ALA A 218 -11.28 -12.93 9.86
N ALA A 219 -10.50 -12.18 10.66
CA ALA A 219 -10.14 -12.58 12.01
C ALA A 219 -11.35 -12.62 12.98
N ALA A 220 -12.51 -12.08 12.60
CA ALA A 220 -13.70 -12.07 13.45
C ALA A 220 -14.16 -13.49 13.82
N THR A 221 -13.89 -14.48 12.97
CA THR A 221 -14.29 -15.88 13.16
C THR A 221 -13.29 -16.70 13.98
N TYR A 222 -12.21 -16.09 14.46
CA TYR A 222 -11.13 -16.78 15.16
C TYR A 222 -11.05 -16.38 16.62
N GLU A 223 -10.87 -17.38 17.48
CA GLU A 223 -10.48 -17.18 18.87
C GLU A 223 -9.01 -16.74 18.97
N LEU A 224 -8.72 -15.95 20.00
CA LEU A 224 -7.35 -15.56 20.34
C LEU A 224 -6.50 -16.81 20.57
N GLY A 225 -5.27 -16.82 20.02
CA GLY A 225 -4.34 -17.93 20.15
C GLY A 225 -4.60 -19.11 19.21
N SER A 226 -5.68 -19.09 18.41
CA SER A 226 -5.83 -20.06 17.32
C SER A 226 -4.63 -20.00 16.37
N LEU A 227 -4.16 -21.16 15.90
CA LEU A 227 -2.89 -21.21 15.15
C LEU A 227 -2.94 -20.38 13.85
N ALA A 228 -4.09 -20.37 13.15
CA ALA A 228 -4.29 -19.57 11.94
C ALA A 228 -4.22 -18.06 12.20
N LEU A 229 -4.81 -17.58 13.30
CA LEU A 229 -4.72 -16.18 13.67
C LEU A 229 -3.31 -15.81 14.13
N THR A 230 -2.69 -16.66 14.95
CA THR A 230 -1.33 -16.45 15.48
C THR A 230 -0.30 -16.34 14.36
N VAL A 231 -0.35 -17.19 13.34
CA VAL A 231 0.58 -17.07 12.19
C VAL A 231 0.36 -15.75 11.46
N VAL A 232 -0.89 -15.34 11.20
CA VAL A 232 -1.17 -14.07 10.51
C VAL A 232 -0.70 -12.87 11.34
N GLN A 233 -0.90 -12.89 12.66
CA GLN A 233 -0.43 -11.86 13.59
C GLN A 233 1.09 -11.71 13.55
N GLN A 234 1.84 -12.82 13.47
CA GLN A 234 3.30 -12.78 13.38
C GLN A 234 3.79 -12.30 12.02
N MET A 235 3.08 -12.64 10.95
CA MET A 235 3.55 -12.37 9.59
C MET A 235 3.21 -10.98 9.07
N ILE A 236 2.14 -10.32 9.55
CA ILE A 236 1.78 -8.95 9.12
C ILE A 236 2.92 -7.94 9.37
N PRO A 237 3.54 -7.86 10.56
CA PRO A 237 4.67 -6.97 10.80
C PRO A 237 5.90 -7.30 9.94
N ALA A 238 6.13 -8.58 9.65
CA ALA A 238 7.29 -9.03 8.87
C ALA A 238 7.13 -8.82 7.36
N ALA A 239 5.91 -8.56 6.87
CA ALA A 239 5.60 -8.60 5.43
C ALA A 239 6.42 -7.61 4.58
N GLU A 240 6.67 -6.41 5.11
CA GLU A 240 7.45 -5.38 4.41
C GLU A 240 8.91 -5.82 4.25
N GLU A 241 9.53 -6.34 5.31
CA GLU A 241 10.92 -6.78 5.29
C GLU A 241 11.11 -8.03 4.41
N ILE A 242 10.11 -8.92 4.39
CA ILE A 242 10.03 -10.05 3.46
C ILE A 242 10.04 -9.52 2.03
N ALA A 243 9.14 -8.59 1.69
CA ALA A 243 9.04 -8.03 0.34
C ALA A 243 10.35 -7.34 -0.10
N GLN A 244 10.98 -6.56 0.79
CA GLN A 244 12.27 -5.93 0.51
C GLN A 244 13.38 -6.97 0.29
N THR A 245 13.40 -8.05 1.07
CA THR A 245 14.39 -9.12 0.93
C THR A 245 14.23 -9.87 -0.38
N VAL A 246 12.99 -10.20 -0.75
CA VAL A 246 12.66 -10.84 -2.02
C VAL A 246 13.04 -9.95 -3.20
N HIS A 247 12.70 -8.65 -3.14
CA HIS A 247 13.07 -7.69 -4.18
C HIS A 247 14.59 -7.59 -4.37
N ARG A 248 15.37 -7.50 -3.27
CA ARG A 248 16.84 -7.51 -3.34
C ARG A 248 17.39 -8.77 -4.01
N ARG A 249 16.82 -9.94 -3.70
CA ARG A 249 17.19 -11.21 -4.34
C ARG A 249 16.84 -11.22 -5.83
N LEU A 250 15.71 -10.64 -6.24
CA LEU A 250 15.35 -10.51 -7.65
C LEU A 250 16.33 -9.62 -8.42
N VAL A 251 16.74 -8.48 -7.84
CA VAL A 251 17.76 -7.60 -8.44
C VAL A 251 19.07 -8.37 -8.66
N GLN A 252 19.46 -9.23 -7.72
CA GLN A 252 20.68 -10.05 -7.86
C GLN A 252 20.54 -11.12 -8.97
N LEU A 253 19.37 -11.75 -9.09
CA LEU A 253 19.14 -12.78 -10.11
C LEU A 253 18.93 -12.20 -11.51
N PHE A 254 18.38 -10.98 -11.60
CA PHE A 254 18.01 -10.33 -12.85
C PHE A 254 18.56 -8.88 -12.91
N PRO A 255 19.91 -8.69 -12.83
CA PRO A 255 20.50 -7.37 -12.65
C PRO A 255 20.25 -6.41 -13.82
N ASN A 256 20.03 -6.95 -15.02
CA ASN A 256 19.80 -6.17 -16.25
C ASN A 256 18.35 -6.24 -16.73
N TYR A 257 17.42 -6.72 -15.88
CA TYR A 257 16.02 -6.79 -16.27
C TYR A 257 15.42 -5.40 -16.39
N TYR A 258 14.81 -5.17 -17.54
CA TYR A 258 14.19 -3.91 -17.90
C TYR A 258 12.74 -4.16 -18.33
N SER A 259 11.80 -3.52 -17.63
CA SER A 259 10.39 -3.45 -18.00
C SER A 259 10.07 -2.10 -18.65
N ARG A 260 8.83 -1.89 -19.07
CA ARG A 260 8.40 -0.55 -19.52
C ARG A 260 8.45 0.50 -18.41
N SER A 261 8.41 0.06 -17.16
CA SER A 261 8.50 0.93 -15.98
C SER A 261 9.95 1.27 -15.60
N GLY A 262 10.96 0.65 -16.23
CA GLY A 262 12.38 0.84 -15.90
C GLY A 262 13.10 -0.44 -15.48
N LEU A 263 14.32 -0.27 -14.94
CA LEU A 263 15.15 -1.31 -14.34
C LEU A 263 14.61 -1.72 -12.97
N LEU A 264 14.87 -2.96 -12.54
CA LEU A 264 14.51 -3.39 -11.17
C LEU A 264 15.18 -2.55 -10.07
N THR A 265 16.33 -1.96 -10.36
CA THR A 265 17.07 -1.08 -9.43
C THR A 265 16.49 0.34 -9.34
N ASP A 266 15.58 0.71 -10.24
CA ASP A 266 14.98 2.04 -10.22
C ASP A 266 14.01 2.13 -9.03
N SER A 267 14.11 3.21 -8.24
CA SER A 267 13.33 3.37 -7.01
C SER A 267 11.81 3.22 -7.20
N ASP A 268 11.26 3.73 -8.31
CA ASP A 268 9.82 3.59 -8.63
C ASP A 268 9.41 2.14 -8.94
N VAL A 269 10.31 1.37 -9.57
CA VAL A 269 10.11 -0.04 -9.89
C VAL A 269 10.24 -0.87 -8.62
N ALA A 270 11.21 -0.57 -7.76
CA ALA A 270 11.36 -1.17 -6.45
C ALA A 270 10.12 -0.97 -5.58
N HIS A 271 9.61 0.27 -5.48
CA HIS A 271 8.38 0.59 -4.75
C HIS A 271 7.19 -0.24 -5.26
N SER A 272 6.99 -0.27 -6.57
CA SER A 272 5.90 -1.05 -7.19
C SER A 272 6.06 -2.55 -6.93
N SER A 273 7.28 -3.07 -7.04
CA SER A 273 7.60 -4.49 -6.83
C SER A 273 7.37 -4.93 -5.37
N ILE A 274 7.81 -4.12 -4.41
CA ILE A 274 7.62 -4.37 -2.97
C ILE A 274 6.13 -4.31 -2.61
N ARG A 275 5.40 -3.32 -3.13
CA ARG A 275 3.94 -3.23 -2.95
C ARG A 275 3.23 -4.47 -3.48
N ASP A 276 3.57 -4.93 -4.68
CA ASP A 276 2.94 -6.11 -5.27
C ASP A 276 3.23 -7.36 -4.39
N MET A 277 4.44 -7.52 -3.86
CA MET A 277 4.75 -8.59 -2.90
C MET A 277 3.96 -8.49 -1.58
N ASN A 278 3.74 -7.28 -1.06
CA ASN A 278 2.86 -7.05 0.08
C ASN A 278 1.40 -7.45 -0.25
N MET A 279 0.93 -7.14 -1.46
CA MET A 279 -0.38 -7.57 -1.96
C MET A 279 -0.51 -9.10 -1.97
N PHE A 280 0.48 -9.82 -2.51
CA PHE A 280 0.50 -11.29 -2.48
C PHE A 280 0.42 -11.85 -1.06
N GLN A 281 1.20 -11.30 -0.13
CA GLN A 281 1.18 -11.74 1.27
C GLN A 281 -0.19 -11.48 1.92
N ALA A 282 -0.81 -10.32 1.71
CA ALA A 282 -2.14 -10.03 2.23
C ALA A 282 -3.20 -11.02 1.72
N TYR A 283 -3.15 -11.38 0.43
CA TYR A 283 -4.03 -12.41 -0.14
C TYR A 283 -3.76 -13.80 0.44
N LEU A 284 -2.51 -14.16 0.72
CA LEU A 284 -2.18 -15.40 1.43
C LEU A 284 -2.81 -15.42 2.83
N TRP A 285 -2.68 -14.33 3.60
CA TRP A 285 -3.29 -14.23 4.93
C TRP A 285 -4.81 -14.29 4.88
N LEU A 286 -5.41 -13.65 3.88
CA LEU A 286 -6.83 -13.72 3.64
C LEU A 286 -7.29 -15.15 3.34
N CYS A 287 -6.55 -15.89 2.51
CA CYS A 287 -6.84 -17.29 2.24
C CYS A 287 -6.77 -18.17 3.49
N VAL A 288 -5.79 -17.94 4.37
CA VAL A 288 -5.65 -18.65 5.65
C VAL A 288 -6.85 -18.39 6.57
N LEU A 289 -7.27 -17.12 6.69
CA LEU A 289 -8.38 -16.73 7.57
C LEU A 289 -9.75 -17.08 6.97
N GLU A 290 -9.93 -17.05 5.66
CA GLU A 290 -11.19 -17.46 5.03
C GLU A 290 -11.26 -18.97 4.74
N GLN A 291 -10.17 -19.68 5.00
CA GLN A 291 -10.02 -21.12 4.70
C GLN A 291 -10.35 -21.46 3.24
N SER A 292 -9.96 -20.57 2.32
CA SER A 292 -10.38 -20.63 0.92
C SER A 292 -9.33 -20.00 0.00
N LEU A 293 -9.14 -20.58 -1.19
CA LEU A 293 -8.33 -20.01 -2.26
C LEU A 293 -9.10 -19.00 -3.14
N ALA A 294 -10.41 -18.88 -2.94
CA ALA A 294 -11.29 -18.02 -3.74
C ALA A 294 -10.79 -16.56 -3.86
N PRO A 295 -10.25 -15.90 -2.80
CA PRO A 295 -9.70 -14.55 -2.96
C PRO A 295 -8.62 -14.45 -4.05
N VAL A 296 -7.78 -15.48 -4.20
CA VAL A 296 -6.72 -15.50 -5.20
C VAL A 296 -7.27 -15.88 -6.57
N GLU A 297 -8.12 -16.90 -6.63
CA GLU A 297 -8.72 -17.41 -7.88
C GLU A 297 -9.63 -16.39 -8.57
N GLU A 298 -10.43 -15.67 -7.80
CA GLU A 298 -11.45 -14.76 -8.34
C GLU A 298 -10.92 -13.33 -8.50
N GLU A 299 -9.93 -12.92 -7.70
CA GLU A 299 -9.54 -11.50 -7.62
C GLU A 299 -8.08 -11.24 -7.98
N LEU A 300 -7.13 -11.87 -7.27
CA LEU A 300 -5.71 -11.55 -7.42
C LEU A 300 -5.16 -11.96 -8.79
N ILE A 301 -5.44 -13.18 -9.24
CA ILE A 301 -4.86 -13.69 -10.49
C ILE A 301 -5.30 -12.86 -11.70
N ASN A 302 -6.57 -12.47 -11.73
CA ASN A 302 -7.15 -11.61 -12.76
C ASN A 302 -6.46 -10.24 -12.80
N LEU A 303 -6.12 -9.68 -11.64
CA LEU A 303 -5.36 -8.45 -11.55
C LEU A 303 -3.93 -8.62 -12.09
N CYS A 304 -3.22 -9.67 -11.66
CA CYS A 304 -1.83 -9.93 -12.06
C CYS A 304 -1.69 -10.18 -13.56
N VAL A 305 -2.51 -11.06 -14.15
CA VAL A 305 -2.48 -11.37 -15.59
C VAL A 305 -2.64 -10.10 -16.42
N MET A 306 -3.57 -9.23 -16.01
CA MET A 306 -3.89 -7.99 -16.72
C MET A 306 -2.80 -6.93 -16.56
N VAL A 307 -2.29 -6.71 -15.34
CA VAL A 307 -1.28 -5.67 -15.08
C VAL A 307 0.10 -6.08 -15.60
N PHE A 308 0.56 -7.31 -15.35
CA PHE A 308 1.92 -7.71 -15.76
C PHE A 308 2.08 -7.70 -17.28
N GLY A 309 1.07 -8.18 -18.02
CA GLY A 309 1.05 -8.06 -19.48
C GLY A 309 1.10 -6.59 -19.92
N SER A 310 0.46 -5.69 -19.15
CA SER A 310 0.41 -4.28 -19.54
C SER A 310 1.76 -3.55 -19.31
N ILE A 311 2.43 -3.76 -18.19
CA ILE A 311 3.72 -3.09 -17.94
C ILE A 311 4.92 -3.83 -18.55
N GLY A 312 4.67 -4.88 -19.34
CA GLY A 312 5.70 -5.68 -19.98
C GLY A 312 6.54 -6.47 -18.98
N VAL A 313 5.93 -6.86 -17.85
CA VAL A 313 6.56 -7.76 -16.90
C VAL A 313 6.54 -9.17 -17.46
N LYS A 314 7.72 -9.76 -17.66
CA LYS A 314 7.84 -11.15 -18.10
C LYS A 314 7.34 -12.08 -17.01
N TRP A 315 6.56 -13.08 -17.40
CA TRP A 315 6.06 -14.09 -16.49
C TRP A 315 7.16 -14.83 -15.73
N GLU A 316 8.32 -15.04 -16.35
CA GLU A 316 9.51 -15.60 -15.69
C GLU A 316 9.91 -14.82 -14.42
N LEU A 317 9.88 -13.49 -14.47
CA LEU A 317 10.18 -12.65 -13.31
C LEU A 317 9.09 -12.81 -12.24
N ALA A 318 7.82 -12.78 -12.64
CA ALA A 318 6.68 -12.92 -11.73
C ALA A 318 6.70 -14.30 -11.03
N GLU A 319 6.93 -15.38 -11.78
CA GLU A 319 7.09 -16.73 -11.24
C GLU A 319 8.23 -16.79 -10.22
N LYS A 320 9.41 -16.23 -10.58
CA LYS A 320 10.56 -16.25 -9.67
C LYS A 320 10.31 -15.42 -8.42
N SER A 321 9.57 -14.31 -8.55
CA SER A 321 9.17 -13.46 -7.42
C SER A 321 8.31 -14.23 -6.43
N ILE A 322 7.31 -14.98 -6.91
CA ILE A 322 6.44 -15.80 -6.06
C ILE A 322 7.23 -16.94 -5.39
N GLN A 323 8.12 -17.61 -6.13
CA GLN A 323 8.97 -18.67 -5.56
C GLN A 323 9.84 -18.13 -4.41
N LEU A 324 10.51 -17.00 -4.61
CA LEU A 324 11.34 -16.38 -3.57
C LEU A 324 10.50 -15.90 -2.39
N LEU A 325 9.31 -15.35 -2.64
CA LEU A 325 8.39 -14.91 -1.60
C LEU A 325 7.96 -16.08 -0.71
N VAL A 326 7.59 -17.20 -1.32
CA VAL A 326 7.22 -18.42 -0.59
C VAL A 326 8.37 -18.92 0.28
N VAL A 327 9.58 -18.98 -0.26
CA VAL A 327 10.78 -19.39 0.50
C VAL A 327 10.99 -18.46 1.70
N GLU A 328 10.98 -17.15 1.49
CA GLU A 328 11.21 -16.19 2.58
C GLU A 328 10.11 -16.22 3.65
N VAL A 329 8.84 -16.38 3.26
CA VAL A 329 7.71 -16.57 4.19
C VAL A 329 7.90 -17.83 5.03
N LEU A 330 8.24 -18.95 4.40
CA LEU A 330 8.43 -20.22 5.10
C LEU A 330 9.68 -20.22 5.99
N ASP A 331 10.74 -19.54 5.60
CA ASP A 331 11.97 -19.44 6.39
C ASP A 331 11.77 -18.63 7.67
N ARG A 332 10.91 -17.59 7.62
CA ARG A 332 10.55 -16.77 8.79
C ARG A 332 9.42 -17.36 9.64
N SER A 333 8.71 -18.35 9.14
CA SER A 333 7.63 -19.02 9.86
C SER A 333 8.16 -20.09 10.82
N MET A 334 7.61 -20.15 12.03
CA MET A 334 7.90 -21.25 12.95
C MET A 334 7.47 -22.61 12.35
N PRO A 335 8.16 -23.72 12.68
CA PRO A 335 7.85 -25.04 12.10
C PRO A 335 6.37 -25.45 12.25
N GLU A 336 5.76 -25.12 13.38
CA GLU A 336 4.35 -25.39 13.69
C GLU A 336 3.35 -24.67 12.77
N TYR A 337 3.72 -23.53 12.19
CA TYR A 337 2.84 -22.78 11.28
C TYR A 337 3.02 -23.19 9.82
N LYS A 338 4.15 -23.82 9.46
CA LYS A 338 4.41 -24.26 8.08
C LYS A 338 3.33 -25.22 7.58
N SER A 339 2.83 -26.10 8.44
CA SER A 339 1.74 -27.04 8.11
C SER A 339 0.43 -26.33 7.75
N ILE A 340 0.16 -25.17 8.36
CA ILE A 340 -1.04 -24.36 8.09
C ILE A 340 -0.90 -23.59 6.79
N LEU A 341 0.30 -23.04 6.52
CA LEU A 341 0.54 -22.23 5.34
C LEU A 341 0.67 -23.05 4.05
N LEU A 342 1.21 -24.27 4.15
CA LEU A 342 1.60 -25.06 2.99
C LEU A 342 0.45 -25.33 1.99
N PRO A 343 -0.78 -25.71 2.41
CA PRO A 343 -1.88 -25.92 1.48
C PRO A 343 -2.23 -24.66 0.68
N TYR A 344 -2.23 -23.48 1.33
CA TYR A 344 -2.55 -22.22 0.67
C TYR A 344 -1.41 -21.78 -0.26
N ILE A 345 -0.16 -21.90 0.18
CA ILE A 345 1.02 -21.62 -0.65
C ILE A 345 1.01 -22.47 -1.92
N GLN A 346 0.80 -23.78 -1.79
CA GLN A 346 0.75 -24.69 -2.92
C GLN A 346 -0.42 -24.38 -3.85
N GLY A 347 -1.60 -24.10 -3.29
CA GLY A 347 -2.77 -23.69 -4.05
C GLY A 347 -2.54 -22.43 -4.86
N ILE A 348 -2.00 -21.38 -4.24
CA ILE A 348 -1.66 -20.12 -4.90
C ILE A 348 -0.63 -20.35 -6.02
N GLN A 349 0.44 -21.12 -5.75
CA GLN A 349 1.44 -21.44 -6.77
C GLN A 349 0.82 -22.16 -7.97
N GLN A 350 -0.11 -23.11 -7.74
CA GLN A 350 -0.81 -23.80 -8.82
C GLN A 350 -1.73 -22.88 -9.62
N ILE A 351 -2.44 -21.96 -8.95
CA ILE A 351 -3.30 -20.97 -9.63
C ILE A 351 -2.47 -20.08 -10.55
N PHE A 352 -1.35 -19.57 -10.04
CA PHE A 352 -0.43 -18.76 -10.86
C PHE A 352 0.17 -19.55 -12.01
N PHE A 353 0.62 -20.80 -11.76
CA PHE A 353 1.14 -21.66 -12.80
C PHE A 353 0.12 -21.89 -13.95
N LYS A 354 -1.14 -22.17 -13.62
CA LYS A 354 -2.23 -22.35 -14.61
C LYS A 354 -2.62 -21.07 -15.36
N ALA A 355 -2.31 -19.90 -14.83
CA ALA A 355 -2.57 -18.64 -15.53
C ALA A 355 -1.43 -18.26 -16.48
N CYS A 356 -0.22 -18.78 -16.23
CA CYS A 356 0.96 -18.56 -17.06
C CYS A 356 1.01 -19.45 -18.30
N TYR A 357 0.47 -20.67 -18.20
CA TYR A 357 0.53 -21.75 -19.19
C TYR A 357 -0.88 -22.31 -19.45
#